data_AF-A0A8D8ISS3-F1
#
_entry.id   AF-A0A8D8ISS3-F1
#
_cell.length_a   1.000
_cell.length_b   1.000
_cell.length_c   1.000
_cell.angle_alpha   90.00
_cell.angle_beta   90.00
_cell.angle_gamma   90.00
#
_symmetry.space_group_name_H-M   'P 1'
#
loop_
_entity.id
_entity.type
_entity.pdbx_description
1 polymer ?
#
loop_
_entity_poly.entity_id
_entity_poly.type
_entity_poly.pdbx_seq_one_letter_code
_entity_poly.pdbx_strand_id
1 'polypeptide(L)'
;MSMKEVDQQMFNVQSKNSSYFVEWIPNNVKVAVCDIAPRGLKMSATFIGNTTAIQEIFKRISEQFTAMFRRKAFLHWYTGEGMDEMEFTEAESNMNDLISEYQQYQ
;
A
#
# COMPACT_ATOMS: atom_id res chain seq x y z
N MET A 1 -29.61 -3.27 2.33
CA MET A 1 -29.22 -1.99 1.68
C MET A 1 -29.34 -2.22 0.18
N SER A 2 -29.96 -1.31 -0.56
CA SER A 2 -30.07 -1.49 -2.01
C SER A 2 -28.75 -1.16 -2.70
N MET A 3 -28.45 -1.80 -3.83
CA MET A 3 -27.27 -1.49 -4.64
C MET A 3 -27.22 0.02 -5.00
N LYS A 4 -28.38 0.61 -5.30
CA LYS A 4 -28.52 2.05 -5.59
C LYS A 4 -28.04 2.94 -4.44
N GLU A 5 -28.35 2.58 -3.18
CA GLU A 5 -27.88 3.35 -2.02
C GLU A 5 -26.37 3.28 -1.89
N VAL A 6 -25.78 2.09 -2.12
CA VAL A 6 -24.33 1.89 -2.07
C VAL A 6 -23.64 2.73 -3.15
N ASP A 7 -24.12 2.67 -4.39
CA ASP A 7 -23.57 3.44 -5.51
C ASP A 7 -23.64 4.95 -5.25
N GLN A 8 -24.75 5.43 -4.69
CA GLN A 8 -24.91 6.84 -4.34
C GLN A 8 -23.90 7.29 -3.28
N GLN A 9 -23.65 6.47 -2.25
CA GLN A 9 -22.65 6.81 -1.23
C GLN A 9 -21.23 6.83 -1.82
N MET A 10 -20.90 5.88 -2.68
CA MET A 10 -19.58 5.80 -3.31
C MET A 10 -19.33 6.94 -4.29
N PHE A 11 -20.38 7.40 -4.99
CA PHE A 11 -20.32 8.63 -5.78
C PHE A 11 -20.10 9.85 -4.88
N ASN A 12 -20.88 10.01 -3.80
CA ASN A 12 -20.76 11.13 -2.88
C ASN A 12 -19.36 11.25 -2.26
N VAL A 13 -18.73 10.13 -1.91
CA VAL A 13 -17.36 10.10 -1.36
C VAL A 13 -16.35 10.58 -2.39
N GLN A 14 -16.44 10.10 -3.64
CA GLN A 14 -15.55 10.53 -4.73
C GLN A 14 -15.74 12.02 -5.06
N SER A 15 -16.98 12.51 -5.15
CA SER A 15 -17.25 13.91 -5.46
C SER A 15 -16.76 14.87 -4.37
N LYS A 16 -16.93 14.50 -3.09
CA LYS A 16 -16.49 15.34 -1.96
C LYS A 16 -14.97 15.39 -1.80
N ASN A 17 -14.28 14.32 -2.19
CA ASN A 17 -12.84 14.16 -1.99
C ASN A 17 -12.12 13.98 -3.33
N SER A 18 -12.58 14.66 -4.38
CA SER A 18 -12.13 14.43 -5.77
C SER A 18 -10.62 14.56 -5.93
N SER A 19 -9.98 15.45 -5.16
CA SER A 19 -8.52 15.63 -5.16
C SER A 19 -7.72 14.43 -4.64
N TYR A 20 -8.33 13.49 -3.92
CA TYR A 20 -7.69 12.25 -3.46
C TYR A 20 -7.78 11.11 -4.47
N PHE A 21 -8.55 11.30 -5.55
CA PHE A 21 -8.68 10.32 -6.62
C PHE A 21 -7.99 10.85 -7.86
N VAL A 22 -7.16 10.00 -8.46
CA VAL A 22 -6.36 10.41 -9.61
C VAL A 22 -7.23 10.64 -10.85
N GLU A 23 -7.02 11.76 -11.55
CA GLU A 23 -7.89 12.19 -12.66
C GLU A 23 -7.68 11.41 -13.96
N TRP A 24 -6.47 10.89 -14.18
CA TRP A 24 -6.11 10.18 -15.42
C TRP A 24 -6.58 8.72 -15.45
N ILE A 25 -7.12 8.18 -14.35
CA ILE A 25 -7.84 6.91 -14.32
C ILE A 25 -9.33 7.18 -14.03
N PRO A 26 -10.17 7.33 -15.06
CA PRO A 26 -11.60 7.54 -14.85
C PRO A 26 -12.27 6.29 -14.26
N ASN A 27 -13.27 6.50 -13.38
CA ASN A 27 -14.05 5.42 -12.75
C ASN A 27 -13.19 4.35 -12.03
N ASN A 28 -12.14 4.80 -11.34
CA ASN A 28 -11.15 3.96 -10.65
C ASN A 28 -11.68 3.26 -9.38
N VAL A 29 -12.85 3.63 -8.88
CA VAL A 29 -13.52 2.96 -7.77
C VAL A 29 -14.54 1.95 -8.28
N LYS A 30 -14.42 0.69 -7.84
CA LYS A 30 -15.36 -0.40 -8.13
C LYS A 30 -15.94 -0.96 -6.84
N VAL A 31 -17.20 -1.39 -6.94
CA VAL A 31 -17.98 -1.85 -5.79
C VAL A 31 -18.62 -3.18 -6.16
N ALA A 32 -18.61 -4.12 -5.21
CA ALA A 32 -19.33 -5.37 -5.29
C ALA A 32 -20.16 -5.55 -4.02
N VAL A 33 -21.34 -6.13 -4.15
CA VAL A 33 -22.25 -6.43 -3.04
C VAL A 33 -22.45 -7.94 -2.97
N CYS A 34 -22.35 -8.49 -1.77
CA CYS A 34 -22.60 -9.90 -1.49
C CYS A 34 -23.76 -10.01 -0.49
N ASP A 35 -24.73 -10.87 -0.80
CA ASP A 35 -25.90 -11.09 0.06
C ASP A 35 -25.59 -11.88 1.34
N ILE A 36 -24.46 -12.61 1.34
CA ILE A 36 -24.05 -13.44 2.48
C ILE A 36 -23.08 -12.63 3.34
N ALA A 37 -23.56 -12.17 4.50
CA ALA A 37 -22.77 -11.47 5.49
C ALA A 37 -21.80 -12.42 6.24
N PRO A 38 -20.68 -11.91 6.78
CA PRO A 38 -19.80 -12.68 7.64
C PRO A 38 -20.48 -13.05 8.97
N ARG A 39 -19.99 -14.12 9.60
CA ARG A 39 -20.58 -14.68 10.83
C ARG A 39 -20.65 -13.63 11.95
N GLY A 40 -21.83 -13.49 12.55
CA GLY A 40 -22.05 -12.62 13.71
C GLY A 40 -22.28 -11.15 13.37
N LEU A 41 -22.25 -10.76 12.09
CA LEU A 41 -22.51 -9.39 11.64
C LEU A 41 -23.70 -9.36 10.68
N LYS A 42 -24.47 -8.27 10.74
CA LYS A 42 -25.58 -8.03 9.80
C LYS A 42 -25.11 -7.42 8.48
N MET A 43 -24.02 -6.66 8.51
CA MET A 43 -23.39 -6.00 7.35
C MET A 43 -21.90 -5.82 7.62
N SER A 44 -21.10 -5.81 6.56
CA SER A 44 -19.67 -5.50 6.59
C SER A 44 -19.25 -4.86 5.26
N ALA A 45 -18.15 -4.12 5.27
CA ALA A 45 -17.51 -3.64 4.06
C ALA A 45 -16.00 -3.95 4.13
N THR A 46 -15.42 -4.32 2.99
CA THR A 46 -13.98 -4.52 2.83
C THR A 46 -13.49 -3.54 1.79
N PHE A 47 -12.48 -2.74 2.13
CA PHE A 47 -11.87 -1.77 1.23
C PHE A 47 -10.50 -2.26 0.80
N ILE A 48 -10.27 -2.30 -0.51
CA ILE A 48 -8.97 -2.60 -1.11
C ILE A 48 -8.59 -1.36 -1.92
N GLY A 49 -7.65 -0.58 -1.39
CA GLY A 49 -7.16 0.64 -2.02
C GLY A 49 -5.72 0.46 -2.47
N ASN A 50 -5.45 0.73 -3.75
CA ASN A 50 -4.10 0.99 -4.22
C ASN A 50 -3.86 2.51 -4.12
N THR A 51 -3.05 2.93 -3.15
CA THR A 51 -2.82 4.34 -2.82
C THR A 51 -1.33 4.63 -2.76
N THR A 52 -0.91 5.80 -3.24
CA THR A 52 0.47 6.29 -3.12
C THR A 52 0.91 6.45 -1.66
N ALA A 53 -0.03 6.50 -0.70
CA ALA A 53 0.27 6.52 0.72
C ALA A 53 0.96 5.23 1.23
N ILE A 54 0.92 4.13 0.46
CA ILE A 54 1.64 2.90 0.83
C ILE A 54 3.15 3.12 0.95
N GLN A 55 3.69 4.12 0.25
CA GLN A 55 5.10 4.51 0.32
C GLN A 55 5.55 4.81 1.76
N GLU A 56 4.67 5.30 2.63
CA GLU A 56 5.00 5.61 4.02
C GLU A 56 5.34 4.35 4.84
N ILE A 57 4.72 3.21 4.51
CA ILE A 57 5.08 1.93 5.12
C ILE A 57 6.48 1.50 4.69
N PHE A 58 6.78 1.64 3.38
CA PHE A 58 8.09 1.30 2.84
C PHE A 58 9.18 2.24 3.37
N LYS A 59 8.94 3.55 3.46
CA LYS A 59 9.85 4.53 4.07
C LYS A 59 10.21 4.14 5.50
N ARG A 60 9.23 3.78 6.32
CA ARG A 60 9.48 3.34 7.71
C ARG A 60 10.37 2.10 7.79
N ILE A 61 10.15 1.12 6.91
CA ILE A 61 10.98 -0.10 6.86
C ILE A 61 12.39 0.25 6.37
N SER A 62 12.50 1.07 5.32
CA SER A 62 13.77 1.53 4.75
C SER A 62 14.61 2.26 5.81
N GLU A 63 14.03 3.19 6.56
CA GLU A 63 14.72 3.90 7.65
C GLU A 63 15.28 2.96 8.73
N GLN A 64 14.49 1.98 9.16
CA GLN A 64 14.92 0.99 10.14
C GLN A 64 16.02 0.08 9.58
N PHE A 65 15.87 -0.36 8.33
CA PHE A 65 16.86 -1.15 7.62
C PHE A 65 18.18 -0.38 7.52
N THR A 66 18.17 0.84 7.00
CA THR A 66 19.34 1.70 6.85
C THR A 66 20.04 1.90 8.20
N ALA A 67 19.29 2.12 9.28
CA ALA A 67 19.86 2.30 10.62
C ALA A 67 20.63 1.07 11.12
N MET A 68 20.11 -0.14 10.84
CA MET A 68 20.75 -1.41 11.20
C MET A 68 21.93 -1.74 10.28
N PHE A 69 21.72 -1.61 8.97
CA PHE A 69 22.68 -1.97 7.94
C PHE A 69 23.92 -1.08 7.98
N ARG A 70 23.78 0.23 8.23
CA ARG A 70 24.91 1.16 8.44
C ARG A 70 25.84 0.74 9.57
N ARG A 71 25.32 0.05 10.59
CA ARG A 71 26.11 -0.46 11.73
C ARG A 71 26.59 -1.89 11.52
N LYS A 72 26.26 -2.50 10.37
CA LYS A 72 26.45 -3.93 10.09
C LYS A 72 25.92 -4.84 11.20
N ALA A 73 24.86 -4.39 11.89
CA ALA A 73 24.30 -5.11 13.02
C ALA A 73 23.64 -6.41 12.53
N PHE A 74 23.99 -7.54 13.14
CA PHE A 74 23.49 -8.88 12.79
C PHE A 74 23.79 -9.37 11.37
N LEU A 75 24.62 -8.65 10.59
CA LEU A 75 24.89 -8.98 9.20
C LEU A 75 25.56 -10.36 9.03
N HIS A 76 26.41 -10.76 9.98
CA HIS A 76 27.11 -12.05 9.97
C HIS A 76 26.19 -13.27 9.95
N TRP A 77 24.95 -13.16 10.43
CA TRP A 77 23.98 -14.25 10.36
C TRP A 77 23.54 -14.56 8.92
N TYR A 78 23.56 -13.55 8.06
CA TYR A 78 23.15 -13.69 6.66
C TYR A 78 24.34 -14.03 5.78
N THR A 79 25.47 -13.35 5.97
CA THR A 79 26.69 -13.64 5.20
C THR A 79 27.29 -15.00 5.56
N GLY A 80 27.08 -15.50 6.79
CA GLY A 80 27.46 -16.85 7.20
C GLY A 80 26.71 -17.95 6.44
N GLU A 81 25.51 -17.66 5.92
CA GLU A 81 24.71 -18.58 5.11
C GLU A 81 24.96 -18.40 3.59
N GLY A 82 25.91 -17.54 3.21
CA GLY A 82 26.37 -17.38 1.83
C GLY A 82 25.83 -16.16 1.07
N MET A 83 25.07 -15.26 1.72
CA MET A 83 24.67 -13.99 1.11
C MET A 83 25.84 -13.00 1.02
N ASP A 84 25.87 -12.18 -0.03
CA ASP A 84 26.82 -11.06 -0.16
C ASP A 84 26.23 -9.77 0.46
N GLU A 85 27.07 -8.92 1.05
CA GLU A 85 26.63 -7.59 1.53
C GLU A 85 26.04 -6.73 0.38
N MET A 86 26.46 -6.98 -0.86
CA MET A 86 25.93 -6.32 -2.05
C MET A 86 24.44 -6.60 -2.26
N GLU A 87 23.96 -7.81 -1.93
CA GLU A 87 22.54 -8.18 -2.05
C GLU A 87 21.65 -7.31 -1.16
N PHE A 88 22.14 -6.91 0.02
CA PHE A 88 21.45 -5.99 0.92
C PHE A 88 21.36 -4.58 0.31
N THR A 89 22.43 -4.13 -0.34
CA THR A 89 22.47 -2.82 -0.99
C THR A 89 21.55 -2.77 -2.21
N GLU A 90 21.50 -3.84 -2.99
CA GLU A 90 20.56 -3.99 -4.12
C GLU A 90 19.11 -3.95 -3.65
N ALA A 91 18.79 -4.70 -2.58
CA ALA A 91 17.45 -4.69 -1.99
C ALA A 91 17.04 -3.31 -1.44
N GLU A 92 17.96 -2.60 -0.78
CA GLU A 92 17.74 -1.23 -0.31
C GLU A 92 17.48 -0.27 -1.48
N SER A 93 18.25 -0.38 -2.57
CA SER A 93 18.06 0.42 -3.78
C SER A 93 16.68 0.17 -4.39
N ASN A 94 16.30 -1.09 -4.60
CA ASN A 94 15.02 -1.46 -5.19
C ASN A 94 13.84 -0.95 -4.35
N MET A 95 13.96 -0.98 -3.01
CA MET A 95 12.94 -0.43 -2.11
C MET A 95 12.80 1.09 -2.28
N ASN A 96 13.91 1.81 -2.40
CA ASN A 96 13.91 3.26 -2.59
C ASN A 96 13.37 3.65 -3.97
N ASP A 97 13.63 2.85 -5.01
CA ASP A 97 13.05 3.03 -6.34
C ASP A 97 11.53 2.86 -6.29
N LEU A 98 11.02 1.81 -5.61
CA LEU A 98 9.58 1.60 -5.43
C LEU A 98 8.91 2.77 -4.70
N ILE A 99 9.54 3.30 -3.64
CA ILE A 99 9.05 4.50 -2.95
C ILE A 99 8.98 5.69 -3.92
N SER A 100 10.02 5.87 -4.75
CA SER A 100 10.10 6.95 -5.72
C SER A 100 9.03 6.84 -6.81
N GLU A 101 8.72 5.62 -7.27
CA GLU A 101 7.62 5.37 -8.21
C GLU A 101 6.27 5.84 -7.64
N TYR A 102 5.97 5.51 -6.38
CA TYR A 102 4.73 6.00 -5.75
C TYR A 102 4.72 7.52 -5.56
N GLN A 103 5.88 8.13 -5.27
CA GLN A 103 6.01 9.58 -5.12
C GLN A 103 5.82 10.32 -6.45
N GLN A 104 6.22 9.71 -7.58
CA GLN A 104 6.04 10.26 -8.92
C GLN A 104 4.57 10.40 -9.32
N TYR A 105 3.71 9.50 -8.83
CA TYR A 105 2.27 9.46 -9.14
C TYR A 105 1.38 10.08 -8.04
N GLN A 106 1.96 10.68 -7.00
CA GLN A 106 1.24 11.38 -5.93
C GLN A 106 0.87 12.80 -6.32
#